data_AF-A0A847BGR3-F1
#
_entry.id   AF-A0A847BGR3-F1
#
_cell.length_a   1.000
_cell.length_b   1.000
_cell.length_c   1.000
_cell.angle_alpha   90.00
_cell.angle_beta   90.00
_cell.angle_gamma   90.00
#
_symmetry.space_group_name_H-M   'P 1'
#
loop_
_entity.id
_entity.type
_entity.pdbx_description
1 polymer ?
#
loop_
_entity_poly.entity_id
_entity_poly.type
_entity_poly.pdbx_seq_one_letter_code
_entity_poly.pdbx_strand_id
1 'polypeptide(L)' 'NTQEALRLSESLNPLWALFSQHGGSLRVVATAAELKGLATSPCLPLPLKGLEREGRQALAKQLDELQLT' A
#
# COMPACT_ATOMS: atom_id res chain seq x y z
N ASN A 1 -4.16 -26.51 -0.57
CA ASN A 1 -5.25 -25.54 -0.31
C ASN A 1 -5.29 -24.48 -1.43
N THR A 2 -5.47 -24.90 -2.68
CA THR A 2 -5.29 -24.03 -3.87
C THR A 2 -6.38 -22.97 -3.99
N GLN A 3 -7.62 -23.32 -3.66
CA GLN A 3 -8.76 -22.39 -3.70
C GLN A 3 -8.58 -21.22 -2.73
N GLU A 4 -8.10 -21.51 -1.52
CA GLU A 4 -7.84 -20.46 -0.53
C GLU A 4 -6.69 -19.53 -0.95
N ALA A 5 -5.62 -20.10 -1.53
CA ALA A 5 -4.52 -19.30 -2.07
C ALA A 5 -4.99 -18.37 -3.20
N LEU A 6 -5.86 -18.85 -4.09
CA LEU A 6 -6.45 -18.03 -5.16
C LEU A 6 -7.34 -16.92 -4.60
N ARG A 7 -8.22 -17.24 -3.65
CA ARG A 7 -9.10 -16.26 -3.00
C ARG A 7 -8.31 -15.13 -2.33
N LEU A 8 -7.25 -15.47 -1.60
CA LEU A 8 -6.37 -14.48 -0.97
C LEU A 8 -5.61 -13.66 -2.02
N SER A 9 -5.11 -14.29 -3.08
CA SER A 9 -4.43 -13.59 -4.18
C SER A 9 -5.36 -12.59 -4.87
N GLU A 10 -6.62 -12.94 -5.09
CA GLU A 10 -7.63 -12.06 -5.68
C GLU A 10 -7.96 -10.87 -4.77
N SER A 11 -8.00 -11.08 -3.45
CA SER A 11 -8.25 -10.01 -2.49
C SER A 11 -7.18 -8.89 -2.55
N LEU A 12 -5.97 -9.19 -3.01
CA LEU A 12 -4.88 -8.21 -3.17
C LEU A 12 -4.99 -7.36 -4.44
N ASN A 13 -5.91 -7.65 -5.36
CA ASN A 13 -6.10 -6.91 -6.61
C ASN A 13 -6.22 -5.38 -6.42
N PRO A 14 -6.96 -4.86 -5.43
CA PRO A 14 -7.01 -3.43 -5.16
C PRO A 14 -5.65 -2.82 -4.77
N LEU A 15 -4.83 -3.55 -4.02
CA LEU A 15 -3.48 -3.11 -3.67
C LEU A 15 -2.57 -3.07 -4.91
N TRP A 16 -2.67 -4.07 -5.80
CA TRP A 16 -1.96 -4.08 -7.07
C TRP A 16 -2.38 -2.90 -7.97
N ALA A 17 -3.66 -2.54 -7.95
CA ALA A 17 -4.15 -1.37 -8.67
C ALA A 17 -3.53 -0.06 -8.15
N LEU A 18 -3.35 0.09 -6.83
CA LEU A 18 -2.63 1.23 -6.25
C LEU A 18 -1.18 1.30 -6.72
N PHE A 19 -0.48 0.16 -6.81
CA PHE A 19 0.89 0.13 -7.32
C PHE A 19 0.96 0.62 -8.76
N SER A 20 0.06 0.16 -9.62
CA SER A 20 -0.02 0.60 -11.02
C SER A 20 -0.34 2.10 -11.15
N GLN A 21 -1.27 2.62 -10.33
CA GLN A 21 -1.66 4.03 -10.33
C GLN A 21 -0.52 4.98 -9.90
N HIS A 22 0.39 4.51 -9.05
CA HIS A 22 1.48 5.33 -8.49
C HIS A 22 2.86 5.05 -9.11
N GLY A 23 2.89 4.37 -10.26
CA GLY A 23 4.11 4.09 -11.02
C GLY A 23 5.03 3.08 -10.35
N GLY A 24 4.47 2.14 -9.59
CA GLY A 24 5.18 1.06 -8.90
C GLY A 24 4.84 0.97 -7.41
N SER A 25 5.46 -0.01 -6.74
CA SER A 25 5.18 -0.33 -5.34
C SER A 25 5.89 0.60 -4.35
N LEU A 26 7.04 1.20 -4.70
CA LEU A 26 7.91 1.89 -3.75
C LEU A 26 7.18 2.96 -2.93
N ARG A 27 6.45 3.87 -3.59
CA ARG A 27 5.73 4.96 -2.92
C ARG A 27 4.61 4.44 -2.03
N VAL A 28 3.93 3.39 -2.47
CA VAL A 28 2.81 2.78 -1.76
C VAL A 28 3.31 2.04 -0.52
N VAL A 29 4.35 1.22 -0.65
CA VAL A 29 4.94 0.47 0.47
C VAL A 29 5.58 1.41 1.49
N ALA A 30 6.29 2.44 1.05
CA ALA A 30 6.84 3.47 1.94
C ALA A 30 5.74 4.17 2.74
N THR A 31 4.65 4.55 2.07
CA THR A 31 3.49 5.17 2.73
C THR A 31 2.80 4.21 3.70
N ALA A 32 2.69 2.92 3.35
CA ALA A 32 2.14 1.90 4.24
C ALA A 32 3.02 1.73 5.50
N ALA A 33 4.34 1.70 5.35
CA ALA A 33 5.26 1.61 6.48
C ALA A 33 5.15 2.84 7.40
N GLU A 34 5.02 4.05 6.83
CA GLU A 34 4.78 5.27 7.61
C GLU A 34 3.42 5.24 8.33
N LEU A 35 2.35 4.83 7.65
CA LEU A 35 1.01 4.70 8.25
C LEU A 35 0.98 3.70 9.41
N LYS A 36 1.75 2.61 9.29
CA LYS A 36 1.88 1.57 10.31
C LYS A 36 2.89 1.90 11.42
N GLY A 37 3.55 3.05 11.37
CA GLY A 37 4.60 3.42 12.32
C GLY A 37 5.85 2.53 12.25
N LEU A 38 6.02 1.76 11.17
CA LEU A 38 7.19 0.91 10.93
C LEU A 38 8.38 1.72 10.38
N ALA A 39 8.12 2.90 9.83
CA ALA A 39 9.13 3.85 9.38
C ALA A 39 8.76 5.27 9.79
N THR A 40 9.77 6.10 10.06
CA THR A 40 9.56 7.52 10.35
C THR A 40 9.31 8.27 9.05
N SER A 41 8.29 9.13 9.01
CA SER A 41 7.98 9.94 7.83
C SER A 41 8.80 11.25 7.81
N PRO A 42 9.32 11.70 6.66
CA PRO A 42 9.36 10.99 5.37
C PRO A 42 10.49 9.93 5.35
N CYS A 43 10.20 8.73 4.87
CA CYS A 43 11.18 7.63 4.80
C CYS A 43 11.87 7.47 3.44
N LEU A 44 11.49 8.27 2.43
CA LEU A 44 12.08 8.22 1.09
C LEU A 44 13.10 9.37 0.85
N PRO A 45 14.22 9.09 0.16
CA PRO A 45 15.18 10.14 -0.21
C PRO A 45 14.63 11.00 -1.35
N LEU A 46 14.93 12.30 -1.31
CA LEU A 46 14.56 13.21 -2.39
C LEU A 46 15.25 12.81 -3.71
N PRO A 47 14.57 12.98 -4.88
CA PRO A 47 13.27 13.64 -5.07
C PRO A 47 12.05 12.70 -4.89
N LEU A 48 12.24 11.47 -4.41
CA LEU A 48 11.12 10.55 -4.20
C LEU A 48 10.26 11.00 -3.03
N LYS A 49 8.95 10.87 -3.20
CA LYS A 49 7.94 11.20 -2.20
C LYS A 49 6.97 10.03 -2.04
N GLY A 50 6.43 9.88 -0.85
CA GLY A 50 5.32 8.98 -0.58
C GLY A 50 4.05 9.40 -1.32
N LEU A 51 2.94 8.75 -1.01
CA LEU A 51 1.64 9.14 -1.56
C LEU A 51 1.18 10.45 -0.93
N GLU A 52 0.57 11.29 -1.76
CA GLU A 52 -0.13 12.50 -1.33
C GLU A 52 -1.45 12.14 -0.62
N ARG A 53 -2.14 13.14 -0.07
CA ARG A 53 -3.27 12.99 0.86
C ARG A 53 -4.32 11.96 0.40
N GLU A 54 -4.80 12.07 -0.83
CA GLU A 54 -5.86 11.18 -1.37
C GLU A 54 -5.36 9.74 -1.50
N GLY A 55 -4.14 9.56 -2.01
CA GLY A 55 -3.51 8.23 -2.14
C GLY A 55 -3.25 7.59 -0.78
N ARG A 56 -2.84 8.38 0.22
CA ARG A 56 -2.63 7.91 1.60
C ARG A 56 -3.95 7.46 2.24
N GLN A 57 -5.05 8.19 2.04
CA GLN A 57 -6.37 7.79 2.53
C GLN A 57 -6.88 6.52 1.85
N ALA A 58 -6.74 6.44 0.53
CA ALA A 58 -7.10 5.24 -0.23
C ALA A 58 -6.31 4.01 0.25
N LEU A 59 -4.99 4.16 0.44
CA LEU A 59 -4.14 3.10 0.96
C LEU A 59 -4.53 2.66 2.37
N ALA A 60 -4.80 3.61 3.28
CA ALA A 60 -5.23 3.28 4.65
C ALA A 60 -6.50 2.41 4.65
N LYS A 61 -7.51 2.81 3.86
CA LYS A 61 -8.74 2.03 3.68
C LYS A 61 -8.47 0.63 3.14
N GLN A 62 -7.58 0.49 2.16
CA GLN A 62 -7.23 -0.82 1.60
C GLN A 62 -6.49 -1.71 2.60
N LEU A 63 -5.63 -1.15 3.45
CA LEU A 63 -4.97 -1.91 4.51
C LEU A 63 -5.97 -2.44 5.53
N ASP A 64 -6.98 -1.64 5.89
CA ASP A 64 -8.07 -2.07 6.78
C ASP A 64 -8.91 -3.20 6.17
N GLU A 65 -9.29 -3.07 4.89
CA GLU A 65 -10.05 -4.11 4.16
C GLU A 65 -9.29 -5.44 4.07
N LEU A 66 -7.96 -5.37 3.94
CA LEU A 66 -7.06 -6.53 3.92
C LEU A 66 -6.69 -7.05 5.32
N GLN A 67 -7.16 -6.40 6.39
CA GLN A 67 -6.80 -6.73 7.79
C GLN A 67 -5.29 -6.68 8.03
N LEU A 68 -4.61 -5.72 7.40
CA LEU A 68 -3.17 -5.48 7.50
C LEU A 68 -2.81 -4.31 8.40
N THR A 69 -3.78 -3.75 9.13
CA THR A 69 -3.61 -2.62 10.05
C THR A 69 -2.80 -3.02 11.28
#